data_AF-A0A0W1RE36-F1
#
_entry.id   AF-A0A0W1RE36-F1
#
_cell.length_a   1.000
_cell.length_b   1.000
_cell.length_c   1.000
_cell.angle_alpha   90.00
_cell.angle_beta   90.00
_cell.angle_gamma   90.00
#
_symmetry.space_group_name_H-M   'P 1'
#
loop_
_entity.id
_entity.type
_entity.pdbx_description
1 polymer ?
#
loop_
_entity_poly.entity_id
_entity_poly.type
_entity_poly.pdbx_seq_one_letter_code
_entity_poly.pdbx_strand_id
1 'polypeptide(L)'
;MTKLLEAIQRKFEWADVAVIVDNVDDGRWRLLRALPALHYMGVDNFTFPTSWRRLPFGPQFDYLDYQYHVLGGIEVFDEDLCVITNGYYESQTQYSVRQLVRRFTASDGTLIVLTDDMKFTPEGGQRPLYQEHFAERVGTFESIYDAFKEEYQSQNWELPLVDTKNLFLQDNANLYELVEDERVETAEALFDVLVEAPYLPLYRVFEDLFARKDEFGTAPLDSDDDVNELGKWFRRRIEWDRKTANGVARTLNRRVVKDGSTFDPSYATRHPKIREANLEAKNLKENEYSIDSRYYAWLTEVSQ
;
A
#
# COMPACT_ATOMS: atom_id res chain seq x y z
N MET A 1 -9.16 -18.16 -2.64
CA MET A 1 -7.75 -18.11 -3.02
C MET A 1 -7.49 -19.05 -4.18
N THR A 2 -6.91 -18.54 -5.27
CA THR A 2 -6.53 -19.30 -6.45
C THR A 2 -5.30 -20.15 -6.16
N LYS A 3 -5.13 -21.22 -6.93
CA LYS A 3 -3.94 -22.09 -6.85
C LYS A 3 -2.63 -21.32 -7.07
N LEU A 4 -2.66 -20.25 -7.86
CA LEU A 4 -1.48 -19.45 -8.14
C LEU A 4 -1.06 -18.64 -6.91
N LEU A 5 -2.01 -17.95 -6.26
CA LEU A 5 -1.74 -17.18 -5.05
C LEU A 5 -1.32 -18.10 -3.89
N GLU A 6 -1.99 -19.25 -3.73
CA GLU A 6 -1.57 -20.29 -2.77
C GLU A 6 -0.14 -20.79 -3.03
N ALA A 7 0.24 -20.98 -4.30
CA ALA A 7 1.59 -21.43 -4.65
C ALA A 7 2.66 -20.39 -4.32
N ILE A 8 2.36 -19.09 -4.47
CA ILE A 8 3.27 -18.01 -4.09
C ILE A 8 3.38 -17.94 -2.56
N GLN A 9 2.27 -18.03 -1.84
CA GLN A 9 2.27 -18.00 -0.36
C GLN A 9 3.08 -19.14 0.24
N ARG A 10 2.96 -20.37 -0.31
CA ARG A 10 3.81 -21.50 0.12
C ARG A 10 5.30 -21.26 -0.07
N LYS A 11 5.70 -20.44 -1.04
CA LYS A 11 7.12 -20.08 -1.21
C LYS A 11 7.60 -19.13 -0.12
N PHE A 12 6.71 -18.33 0.48
CA PHE A 12 7.06 -17.55 1.66
C PHE A 12 7.27 -18.51 2.83
N GLU A 13 6.30 -19.38 3.13
CA GLU A 13 6.32 -20.31 4.26
C GLU A 13 7.52 -21.28 4.29
N TRP A 14 8.14 -21.58 3.14
CA TRP A 14 9.26 -22.54 3.05
C TRP A 14 10.63 -21.91 2.95
N ALA A 15 10.71 -20.59 2.84
CA ALA A 15 11.97 -19.89 2.64
C ALA A 15 12.43 -19.23 3.93
N ASP A 16 13.72 -19.37 4.27
CA ASP A 16 14.33 -18.50 5.26
C ASP A 16 14.35 -17.05 4.74
N VAL A 17 14.65 -16.91 3.43
CA VAL A 17 14.65 -15.64 2.72
C VAL A 17 13.91 -15.79 1.39
N ALA A 18 12.80 -15.09 1.22
CA ALA A 18 12.03 -15.06 -0.01
C ALA A 18 12.39 -13.80 -0.83
N VAL A 19 12.78 -13.95 -2.11
CA VAL A 19 13.19 -12.82 -2.96
C VAL A 19 12.15 -12.53 -4.03
N ILE A 20 11.65 -11.30 -4.02
CA ILE A 20 10.71 -10.73 -5.01
C ILE A 20 11.42 -9.59 -5.74
N VAL A 21 11.26 -9.55 -7.05
CA VAL A 21 11.83 -8.47 -7.87
C VAL A 21 10.75 -7.66 -8.56
N ASP A 22 10.81 -6.34 -8.41
CA ASP A 22 9.93 -5.42 -9.10
C ASP A 22 10.72 -4.60 -10.13
N ASN A 23 10.56 -4.94 -11.41
CA ASN A 23 11.28 -4.29 -12.50
C ASN A 23 10.66 -2.92 -12.84
N VAL A 24 10.80 -1.96 -11.92
CA VAL A 24 10.33 -0.59 -12.11
C VAL A 24 11.43 0.30 -12.70
N ASP A 25 11.07 1.15 -13.66
CA ASP A 25 12.01 2.10 -14.27
C ASP A 25 12.63 3.08 -13.26
N ASP A 26 11.96 3.29 -12.12
CA ASP A 26 12.42 4.17 -11.03
C ASP A 26 12.19 3.51 -9.66
N GLY A 27 13.10 2.60 -9.29
CA GLY A 27 13.10 1.85 -8.02
C GLY A 27 13.18 2.72 -6.76
N ARG A 28 13.42 4.03 -6.88
CA ARG A 28 13.32 4.96 -5.74
C ARG A 28 11.89 5.37 -5.41
N TRP A 29 10.97 5.19 -6.35
CA TRP A 29 9.64 5.78 -6.27
C TRP A 29 8.51 4.80 -6.55
N ARG A 30 8.70 3.50 -6.80
CA ARG A 30 7.55 2.66 -7.21
C ARG A 30 7.35 1.40 -6.40
N LEU A 31 8.32 1.02 -5.58
CA LEU A 31 8.28 -0.27 -4.88
C LEU A 31 7.18 -0.37 -3.81
N LEU A 32 6.72 0.76 -3.23
CA LEU A 32 5.67 0.72 -2.21
C LEU A 32 4.26 0.48 -2.79
N ARG A 33 4.10 0.40 -4.12
CA ARG A 33 2.86 -0.07 -4.76
C ARG A 33 2.55 -1.53 -4.43
N ALA A 34 3.57 -2.32 -4.07
CA ALA A 34 3.46 -3.73 -3.75
C ALA A 34 2.99 -4.00 -2.31
N LEU A 35 3.04 -2.99 -1.43
CA LEU A 35 2.65 -3.13 -0.02
C LEU A 35 1.28 -3.81 0.17
N PRO A 36 0.19 -3.41 -0.51
CA PRO A 36 -1.11 -4.03 -0.29
C PRO A 36 -1.14 -5.50 -0.66
N ALA A 37 -0.48 -5.89 -1.75
CA ALA A 37 -0.43 -7.29 -2.18
C ALA A 37 0.28 -8.16 -1.15
N LEU A 38 1.40 -7.69 -0.61
CA LEU A 38 2.14 -8.43 0.41
C LEU A 38 1.37 -8.50 1.73
N HIS A 39 0.72 -7.41 2.12
CA HIS A 39 -0.13 -7.40 3.30
C HIS A 39 -1.33 -8.34 3.17
N TYR A 40 -1.99 -8.37 2.00
CA TYR A 40 -3.09 -9.31 1.73
C TYR A 40 -2.64 -10.78 1.68
N MET A 41 -1.34 -11.04 1.56
CA MET A 41 -0.76 -12.37 1.68
C MET A 41 -0.40 -12.75 3.13
N GLY A 42 -0.72 -11.91 4.11
CA GLY A 42 -0.50 -12.16 5.54
C GLY A 42 0.82 -11.60 6.08
N VAL A 43 1.50 -10.73 5.33
CA VAL A 43 2.69 -10.06 5.84
C VAL A 43 2.28 -8.80 6.61
N ASP A 44 2.49 -8.80 7.92
CA ASP A 44 2.09 -7.67 8.77
C ASP A 44 3.28 -6.80 9.21
N ASN A 45 4.51 -7.31 9.12
CA ASN A 45 5.70 -6.54 9.48
C ASN A 45 6.45 -6.05 8.24
N PHE A 46 6.73 -4.75 8.17
CA PHE A 46 7.47 -4.15 7.07
C PHE A 46 8.62 -3.27 7.54
N THR A 47 9.68 -3.24 6.75
CA THR A 47 10.75 -2.23 6.86
C THR A 47 11.13 -1.73 5.48
N PHE A 48 11.30 -0.42 5.40
CA PHE A 48 11.73 0.29 4.20
C PHE A 48 12.30 1.66 4.62
N PRO A 49 13.03 2.36 3.75
CA PRO A 49 13.64 3.64 4.09
C PRO A 49 12.66 4.59 4.75
N THR A 50 13.00 5.12 5.93
CA THR A 50 12.07 5.94 6.71
C THR A 50 11.63 7.21 5.95
N SER A 51 12.48 7.72 5.04
CA SER A 51 12.15 8.83 4.15
C SER A 51 11.06 8.51 3.11
N TRP A 52 10.71 7.23 2.92
CA TRP A 52 9.64 6.79 2.03
C TRP A 52 8.27 6.74 2.72
N ARG A 53 8.28 6.64 4.04
CA ARG A 53 7.09 6.67 4.91
C ARG A 53 6.63 8.09 5.22
N ARG A 54 7.58 8.98 5.48
CA ARG A 54 7.29 10.31 6.04
C ARG A 54 6.73 11.29 5.02
N LEU A 55 5.71 12.02 5.46
CA LEU A 55 5.54 13.43 5.10
C LEU A 55 6.38 14.25 6.10
N PRO A 56 7.03 15.35 5.70
CA PRO A 56 8.02 16.03 6.53
C PRO A 56 7.46 16.60 7.84
N PHE A 57 6.15 16.80 7.92
CA PHE A 57 5.47 17.30 9.10
C PHE A 57 4.29 16.38 9.42
N GLY A 58 4.29 15.78 10.61
CA GLY A 58 3.18 14.97 11.08
C GLY A 58 3.54 13.54 11.49
N PRO A 59 2.53 12.77 11.93
CA PRO A 59 2.70 11.37 12.28
C PRO A 59 3.12 10.53 11.07
N GLN A 60 3.45 9.28 11.35
CA GLN A 60 3.82 8.33 10.30
C GLN A 60 2.55 7.88 9.58
N PHE A 61 2.48 8.08 8.25
CA PHE A 61 1.25 7.84 7.47
C PHE A 61 1.30 6.46 6.79
N ASP A 62 0.53 5.53 7.35
CA ASP A 62 0.28 4.22 6.78
C ASP A 62 -1.20 4.14 6.40
N TYR A 63 -1.50 3.54 5.24
CA TYR A 63 -2.85 3.44 4.68
C TYR A 63 -3.42 2.02 4.79
N LEU A 64 -2.68 1.15 5.47
CA LEU A 64 -2.95 -0.25 5.75
C LEU A 64 -2.48 -0.51 7.19
N ASP A 65 -3.13 -1.44 7.89
CA ASP A 65 -2.83 -1.75 9.29
C ASP A 65 -1.66 -2.74 9.38
N TYR A 66 -0.46 -2.28 9.01
CA TYR A 66 0.78 -3.03 9.14
C TYR A 66 1.72 -2.39 10.17
N GLN A 67 2.61 -3.22 10.73
CA GLN A 67 3.64 -2.79 11.65
C GLN A 67 4.91 -2.37 10.88
N TYR A 68 5.24 -1.09 10.93
CA TYR A 68 6.51 -0.60 10.41
C TYR A 68 7.63 -0.71 11.45
N HIS A 69 8.74 -1.29 11.03
CA HIS A 69 9.95 -1.39 11.83
C HIS A 69 11.08 -0.55 11.23
N VAL A 70 11.79 0.18 12.09
CA VAL A 70 13.05 0.83 11.70
C VAL A 70 14.13 -0.24 11.67
N LEU A 71 14.90 -0.32 10.58
CA LEU A 71 15.91 -1.37 10.34
C LEU A 71 16.85 -1.68 11.54
N GLY A 72 17.20 -0.67 12.35
CA GLY A 72 18.06 -0.84 13.53
C GLY A 72 17.36 -1.29 14.82
N GLY A 73 16.03 -1.34 14.84
CA GLY A 73 15.20 -1.65 16.03
C GLY A 73 14.19 -2.77 15.79
N ILE A 74 14.43 -3.63 14.80
CA ILE A 74 13.58 -4.80 14.53
C ILE A 74 13.81 -5.84 15.63
N GLU A 75 12.74 -6.24 16.31
CA GLU A 75 12.69 -7.31 17.31
C GLU A 75 11.77 -8.48 16.91
N VAL A 76 11.06 -8.36 15.79
CA VAL A 76 10.19 -9.43 15.23
C VAL A 76 11.05 -10.40 14.41
N PHE A 77 11.25 -11.61 14.93
CA PHE A 77 12.05 -12.65 14.27
C PHE A 77 11.29 -13.97 14.11
N ASP A 78 10.28 -14.21 14.94
CA ASP A 78 9.42 -15.39 14.86
C ASP A 78 8.21 -15.16 13.94
N GLU A 79 8.15 -13.99 13.29
CA GLU A 79 7.10 -13.55 12.38
C GLU A 79 7.72 -13.11 11.05
N ASP A 80 6.94 -13.19 9.98
CA ASP A 80 7.38 -12.75 8.66
C ASP A 80 7.65 -11.25 8.63
N LEU A 81 8.77 -10.88 8.01
CA LEU A 81 9.17 -9.49 7.82
C LEU A 81 9.43 -9.23 6.34
N CYS A 82 8.73 -8.26 5.76
CA CYS A 82 9.06 -7.76 4.44
C CYS A 82 9.99 -6.54 4.48
N VAL A 83 11.11 -6.65 3.77
CA VAL A 83 12.03 -5.56 3.49
C VAL A 83 11.82 -5.07 2.07
N ILE A 84 11.39 -3.82 1.91
CA ILE A 84 11.33 -3.16 0.60
C ILE A 84 12.54 -2.24 0.47
N THR A 85 13.47 -2.61 -0.41
CA THR A 85 14.77 -1.93 -0.59
C THR A 85 15.11 -1.79 -2.07
N ASN A 86 16.21 -1.09 -2.38
CA ASN A 86 16.75 -1.01 -3.73
C ASN A 86 18.29 -1.01 -3.71
N GLY A 87 18.89 -1.19 -4.89
CA GLY A 87 20.35 -1.20 -5.00
C GLY A 87 21.02 0.09 -4.54
N TYR A 88 20.34 1.25 -4.65
CA TYR A 88 20.83 2.52 -4.13
C TYR A 88 20.91 2.52 -2.60
N TYR A 89 19.85 2.11 -1.92
CA TYR A 89 19.79 2.13 -0.46
C TYR A 89 20.83 1.18 0.15
N GLU A 90 20.95 -0.01 -0.43
CA GLU A 90 21.91 -1.03 0.01
C GLU A 90 23.37 -0.62 -0.20
N SER A 91 23.69 0.11 -1.28
CA SER A 91 25.09 0.44 -1.62
C SER A 91 25.53 1.85 -1.22
N GLN A 92 24.60 2.80 -1.05
CA GLN A 92 24.91 4.22 -0.84
C GLN A 92 24.53 4.72 0.55
N THR A 93 24.00 3.87 1.42
CA THR A 93 23.65 4.24 2.79
C THR A 93 24.27 3.26 3.79
N GLN A 94 24.27 3.64 5.07
CA GLN A 94 24.69 2.74 6.16
C GLN A 94 23.68 1.62 6.45
N TYR A 95 22.53 1.63 5.77
CA TYR A 95 21.43 0.71 6.01
C TYR A 95 21.53 -0.44 5.01
N SER A 96 21.85 -1.62 5.52
CA SER A 96 21.97 -2.85 4.74
C SER A 96 21.03 -3.92 5.29
N VAL A 97 20.41 -4.69 4.40
CA VAL A 97 19.58 -5.84 4.78
C VAL A 97 20.41 -7.03 5.26
N ARG A 98 21.74 -6.99 5.15
CA ARG A 98 22.67 -8.06 5.54
C ARG A 98 22.43 -8.58 6.94
N GLN A 99 22.17 -7.69 7.91
CA GLN A 99 21.95 -8.10 9.29
C GLN A 99 20.64 -8.87 9.45
N LEU A 100 19.60 -8.48 8.71
CA LEU A 100 18.31 -9.17 8.70
C LEU A 100 18.43 -10.54 8.04
N VAL A 101 19.09 -10.62 6.89
CA VAL A 101 19.36 -11.90 6.20
C VAL A 101 20.01 -12.89 7.17
N ARG A 102 21.06 -12.49 7.89
CA ARG A 102 21.74 -13.37 8.86
C ARG A 102 20.87 -13.82 10.03
N ARG A 103 19.96 -12.97 10.49
CA ARG A 103 19.07 -13.28 11.62
C ARG A 103 17.98 -14.24 11.17
N PHE A 104 17.36 -13.98 10.01
CA PHE A 104 16.26 -14.77 9.50
C PHE A 104 16.66 -16.14 8.98
N THR A 105 17.91 -16.34 8.57
CA THR A 105 18.46 -17.68 8.31
C THR A 105 18.57 -18.59 9.55
N ALA A 106 18.23 -18.08 10.74
CA ALA A 106 18.28 -18.80 11.99
C ALA A 106 17.01 -18.62 12.84
N SER A 107 15.94 -18.08 12.28
CA SER A 107 14.65 -17.87 12.95
C SER A 107 13.54 -18.70 12.31
N ASP A 108 12.38 -18.72 12.95
CA ASP A 108 11.20 -19.43 12.44
C ASP A 108 10.39 -18.60 11.43
N GLY A 109 10.50 -17.27 11.44
CA GLY A 109 9.85 -16.39 10.45
C GLY A 109 10.63 -16.27 9.14
N THR A 110 9.95 -15.81 8.08
CA THR A 110 10.54 -15.60 6.76
C THR A 110 10.92 -14.13 6.51
N LEU A 111 12.12 -13.90 5.97
CA LEU A 111 12.50 -12.59 5.45
C LEU A 111 12.10 -12.43 3.98
N ILE A 112 11.10 -11.61 3.70
CA ILE A 112 10.67 -11.32 2.33
C ILE A 112 11.41 -10.08 1.83
N VAL A 113 12.32 -10.21 0.88
CA VAL A 113 13.06 -9.10 0.28
C VAL A 113 12.44 -8.73 -1.06
N LEU A 114 11.80 -7.56 -1.12
CA LEU A 114 11.36 -6.92 -2.36
C LEU A 114 12.38 -5.88 -2.80
N THR A 115 12.88 -6.04 -4.03
CA THR A 115 13.94 -5.18 -4.59
C THR A 115 13.67 -4.80 -6.05
N ASP A 116 14.33 -3.75 -6.54
CA ASP A 116 14.23 -3.27 -7.91
C ASP A 116 15.19 -3.97 -8.90
N ASP A 117 16.14 -4.77 -8.39
CA ASP A 117 17.19 -5.39 -9.19
C ASP A 117 17.26 -6.91 -8.98
N MET A 118 17.14 -7.67 -10.08
CA MET A 118 17.40 -9.11 -10.10
C MET A 118 18.80 -9.47 -9.59
N LYS A 119 19.79 -8.59 -9.73
CA LYS A 119 21.17 -8.79 -9.28
C LYS A 119 21.46 -8.23 -7.89
N PHE A 120 20.40 -7.82 -7.16
CA PHE A 120 20.54 -7.30 -5.81
C PHE A 120 21.41 -8.20 -4.94
N THR A 121 22.47 -7.63 -4.41
CA THR A 121 23.47 -8.30 -3.59
C THR A 121 23.61 -7.50 -2.29
N PRO A 122 23.21 -8.06 -1.14
CA PRO A 122 23.39 -7.38 0.15
C PRO A 122 24.87 -7.07 0.42
N GLU A 123 25.12 -6.10 1.29
CA GLU A 123 26.47 -5.68 1.66
C GLU A 123 27.33 -6.88 2.09
N GLY A 124 28.50 -7.02 1.46
CA GLY A 124 29.43 -8.13 1.70
C GLY A 124 29.03 -9.47 1.07
N GLY A 125 27.91 -9.53 0.34
CA GLY A 125 27.53 -10.67 -0.49
C GLY A 125 28.44 -10.81 -1.71
N GLN A 126 28.66 -12.05 -2.15
CA GLN A 126 29.51 -12.36 -3.33
C GLN A 126 28.69 -12.67 -4.60
N ARG A 127 27.40 -12.94 -4.44
CA ARG A 127 26.46 -13.27 -5.52
C ARG A 127 25.09 -12.67 -5.22
N PRO A 128 24.22 -12.52 -6.22
CA PRO A 128 22.85 -12.05 -6.02
C PRO A 128 22.12 -12.87 -4.96
N LEU A 129 21.30 -12.20 -4.15
CA LEU A 129 20.62 -12.82 -3.00
C LEU A 129 19.79 -14.05 -3.41
N TYR A 130 19.08 -13.98 -4.54
CA TYR A 130 18.26 -15.08 -5.03
C TYR A 130 19.06 -16.35 -5.40
N GLN A 131 20.40 -16.27 -5.49
CA GLN A 131 21.28 -17.40 -5.77
C GLN A 131 21.87 -18.01 -4.48
N GLU A 132 21.59 -17.43 -3.32
CA GLU A 132 21.99 -18.00 -2.04
C GLU A 132 21.18 -19.28 -1.74
N HIS A 133 21.81 -20.22 -1.05
CA HIS A 133 21.25 -21.55 -0.79
C HIS A 133 20.07 -21.53 0.20
N PHE A 134 20.01 -20.49 1.04
CA PHE A 134 18.92 -20.23 1.99
C PHE A 134 17.84 -19.31 1.40
N ALA A 135 18.01 -18.86 0.16
CA ALA A 135 17.08 -17.92 -0.48
C ALA A 135 16.24 -18.62 -1.55
N GLU A 136 14.94 -18.36 -1.55
CA GLU A 136 14.00 -18.83 -2.56
C GLU A 136 13.62 -17.68 -3.50
N ARG A 137 13.67 -17.92 -4.80
CA ARG A 137 13.19 -16.96 -5.79
C ARG A 137 11.68 -17.12 -5.98
N VAL A 138 10.93 -16.17 -5.43
CA VAL A 138 9.46 -16.17 -5.53
C VAL A 138 9.02 -15.87 -6.95
N GLY A 139 9.53 -14.78 -7.52
CA GLY A 139 9.15 -14.30 -8.85
C GLY A 139 9.28 -12.80 -8.99
N THR A 140 8.51 -12.23 -9.91
CA THR A 140 8.37 -10.78 -10.03
C THR A 140 7.12 -10.28 -9.31
N PHE A 141 7.09 -9.01 -8.91
CA PHE A 141 5.86 -8.39 -8.41
C PHE A 141 4.74 -8.45 -9.46
N GLU A 142 5.06 -8.39 -10.75
CA GLU A 142 4.09 -8.60 -11.84
C GLU A 142 3.32 -9.90 -11.68
N SER A 143 4.01 -11.02 -11.45
CA SER A 143 3.37 -12.33 -11.31
C SER A 143 2.50 -12.41 -10.05
N ILE A 144 2.87 -11.70 -8.99
CA ILE A 144 2.04 -11.59 -7.78
C ILE A 144 0.77 -10.80 -8.09
N TYR A 145 0.91 -9.66 -8.77
CA TYR A 145 -0.23 -8.82 -9.16
C TYR A 145 -1.19 -9.56 -10.09
N ASP A 146 -0.66 -10.28 -11.09
CA ASP A 146 -1.47 -11.11 -12.00
C ASP A 146 -2.20 -12.23 -11.25
N ALA A 147 -1.57 -12.84 -10.24
CA ALA A 147 -2.23 -13.82 -9.38
C ALA A 147 -3.39 -13.23 -8.58
N PHE A 148 -3.24 -12.00 -8.09
CA PHE A 148 -4.36 -11.27 -7.48
C PHE A 148 -5.43 -10.94 -8.51
N LYS A 149 -5.07 -10.52 -9.73
CA LYS A 149 -6.05 -10.27 -10.79
C LYS A 149 -6.90 -11.51 -11.07
N GLU A 150 -6.30 -12.70 -11.13
CA GLU A 150 -7.03 -13.97 -11.25
C GLU A 150 -7.94 -14.23 -10.04
N GLU A 151 -7.48 -13.93 -8.82
CA GLU A 151 -8.30 -14.05 -7.60
C GLU A 151 -9.54 -13.16 -7.65
N TYR A 152 -9.38 -11.88 -8.00
CA TYR A 152 -10.50 -10.96 -8.13
C TYR A 152 -11.49 -11.46 -9.17
N GLN A 153 -11.00 -11.86 -10.35
CA GLN A 153 -11.86 -12.40 -11.41
C GLN A 153 -12.61 -13.65 -10.98
N SER A 154 -11.99 -14.53 -10.18
CA SER A 154 -12.64 -15.73 -9.64
C SER A 154 -13.78 -15.42 -8.65
N GLN A 155 -13.78 -14.21 -8.07
CA GLN A 155 -14.80 -13.70 -7.16
C GLN A 155 -15.71 -12.65 -7.84
N ASN A 156 -15.71 -12.58 -9.18
CA ASN A 156 -16.49 -11.65 -10.00
C ASN A 156 -16.13 -10.16 -9.84
N TRP A 157 -14.91 -9.87 -9.41
CA TRP A 157 -14.36 -8.52 -9.38
C TRP A 157 -13.34 -8.33 -10.49
N GLU A 158 -13.22 -7.09 -10.97
CA GLU A 158 -12.12 -6.67 -11.83
C GLU A 158 -11.17 -5.75 -11.05
N LEU A 159 -10.00 -5.48 -11.63
CA LEU A 159 -9.09 -4.44 -11.15
C LEU A 159 -9.19 -3.28 -12.16
N PRO A 160 -10.02 -2.24 -11.87
CA PRO A 160 -10.46 -1.29 -12.89
C PRO A 160 -9.40 -0.25 -13.27
N LEU A 161 -8.44 0.05 -12.39
CA LEU A 161 -7.44 1.08 -12.64
C LEU A 161 -6.35 0.58 -13.58
N VAL A 162 -6.14 1.26 -14.71
CA VAL A 162 -5.16 0.84 -15.73
C VAL A 162 -3.75 1.39 -15.48
N ASP A 163 -3.62 2.41 -14.65
CA ASP A 163 -2.38 3.17 -14.41
C ASP A 163 -1.67 2.82 -13.10
N THR A 164 -2.23 1.90 -12.30
CA THR A 164 -1.60 1.46 -11.05
C THR A 164 -1.83 -0.02 -10.73
N LYS A 165 -0.82 -0.64 -10.13
CA LYS A 165 -0.83 -2.01 -9.58
C LYS A 165 -0.99 -2.04 -8.06
N ASN A 166 -1.34 -0.90 -7.47
CA ASN A 166 -1.63 -0.79 -6.05
C ASN A 166 -3.02 -1.38 -5.75
N LEU A 167 -3.07 -2.60 -5.19
CA LEU A 167 -4.36 -3.28 -4.94
C LEU A 167 -5.29 -2.51 -3.99
N PHE A 168 -4.76 -1.73 -3.06
CA PHE A 168 -5.61 -0.89 -2.20
C PHE A 168 -6.34 0.17 -3.01
N LEU A 169 -5.69 0.79 -4.02
CA LEU A 169 -6.38 1.72 -4.91
C LEU A 169 -7.38 1.02 -5.83
N GLN A 170 -7.04 -0.18 -6.30
CA GLN A 170 -7.97 -1.00 -7.07
C GLN A 170 -9.24 -1.33 -6.27
N ASP A 171 -9.07 -1.70 -5.00
CA ASP A 171 -10.17 -1.93 -4.08
C ASP A 171 -11.05 -0.68 -3.89
N ASN A 172 -10.43 0.50 -3.71
CA ASN A 172 -11.18 1.74 -3.57
C ASN A 172 -11.97 2.10 -4.84
N ALA A 173 -11.43 1.81 -6.02
CA ALA A 173 -12.14 1.99 -7.27
C ALA A 173 -13.33 1.02 -7.42
N ASN A 174 -13.16 -0.25 -7.02
CA ASN A 174 -14.25 -1.23 -6.97
C ASN A 174 -15.35 -0.84 -5.98
N LEU A 175 -14.98 -0.34 -4.79
CA LEU A 175 -15.94 0.14 -3.81
C LEU A 175 -16.71 1.37 -4.32
N TYR A 176 -16.04 2.28 -5.02
CA TYR A 176 -16.71 3.42 -5.65
C TYR A 176 -17.71 2.95 -6.71
N GLU A 177 -17.31 2.03 -7.59
CA GLU A 177 -18.21 1.45 -8.60
C GLU A 177 -19.40 0.72 -7.97
N LEU A 178 -19.17 -0.04 -6.89
CA LEU A 178 -20.23 -0.73 -6.15
C LEU A 178 -21.28 0.24 -5.58
N VAL A 179 -20.86 1.38 -5.03
CA VAL A 179 -21.76 2.30 -4.32
C VAL A 179 -22.41 3.32 -5.26
N GLU A 180 -21.68 3.78 -6.28
CA GLU A 180 -22.15 4.83 -7.19
C GLU A 180 -22.69 4.29 -8.53
N ASP A 181 -22.47 3.01 -8.84
CA ASP A 181 -22.72 2.44 -10.17
C ASP A 181 -21.94 3.17 -11.29
N GLU A 182 -20.81 3.79 -10.91
CA GLU A 182 -19.92 4.55 -11.80
C GLU A 182 -18.49 4.00 -11.74
N ARG A 183 -17.96 3.62 -12.91
CA ARG A 183 -16.59 3.08 -13.01
C ARG A 183 -15.54 4.18 -13.20
N VAL A 184 -14.47 4.12 -12.41
CA VAL A 184 -13.25 4.91 -12.60
C VAL A 184 -12.11 4.03 -13.12
N GLU A 185 -11.43 4.47 -14.18
CA GLU A 185 -10.39 3.66 -14.84
C GLU A 185 -8.96 4.12 -14.54
N THR A 186 -8.78 5.25 -13.87
CA THR A 186 -7.45 5.78 -13.50
C THR A 186 -7.42 6.21 -12.05
N ALA A 187 -6.24 6.10 -11.42
CA ALA A 187 -6.06 6.60 -10.07
C ALA A 187 -6.35 8.10 -10.01
N GLU A 188 -6.02 8.89 -11.04
CA GLU A 188 -6.33 10.33 -11.04
C GLU A 188 -7.84 10.57 -10.93
N ALA A 189 -8.66 9.81 -11.68
CA ALA A 189 -10.11 9.90 -11.62
C ALA A 189 -10.66 9.49 -10.25
N LEU A 190 -10.12 8.43 -9.64
CA LEU A 190 -10.47 8.02 -8.26
C LEU A 190 -10.22 9.17 -7.26
N PHE A 191 -9.09 9.87 -7.38
CA PHE A 191 -8.77 11.00 -6.53
C PHE A 191 -9.64 12.23 -6.80
N ASP A 192 -10.18 12.39 -8.01
CA ASP A 192 -11.09 13.47 -8.35
C ASP A 192 -12.48 13.27 -7.71
N VAL A 193 -12.93 12.04 -7.50
CA VAL A 193 -14.22 11.74 -6.84
C VAL A 193 -14.09 11.57 -5.33
N LEU A 194 -12.87 11.42 -4.81
CA LEU A 194 -12.62 11.04 -3.41
C LEU A 194 -13.35 11.88 -2.37
N VAL A 195 -13.42 13.20 -2.55
CA VAL A 195 -14.09 14.10 -1.57
C VAL A 195 -15.60 13.83 -1.45
N GLU A 196 -16.23 13.34 -2.50
CA GLU A 196 -17.67 13.03 -2.52
C GLU A 196 -17.95 11.60 -2.02
N ALA A 197 -16.91 10.79 -1.80
CA ALA A 197 -16.98 9.39 -1.44
C ALA A 197 -16.31 9.09 -0.08
N PRO A 198 -16.83 9.65 1.04
CA PRO A 198 -16.23 9.49 2.37
C PRO A 198 -16.29 8.07 2.95
N TYR A 199 -17.04 7.16 2.32
CA TYR A 199 -17.09 5.74 2.69
C TYR A 199 -15.86 4.95 2.21
N LEU A 200 -15.05 5.53 1.31
CA LEU A 200 -13.87 4.87 0.78
C LEU A 200 -12.77 4.78 1.85
N PRO A 201 -12.13 3.62 2.05
CA PRO A 201 -10.96 3.50 2.93
C PRO A 201 -9.86 4.51 2.61
N LEU A 202 -9.67 4.87 1.34
CA LEU A 202 -8.72 5.89 0.90
C LEU A 202 -9.05 7.27 1.47
N TYR A 203 -10.32 7.59 1.74
CA TYR A 203 -10.72 8.87 2.33
C TYR A 203 -10.09 9.06 3.72
N ARG A 204 -10.12 8.01 4.54
CA ARG A 204 -9.56 7.99 5.91
C ARG A 204 -8.07 8.33 5.95
N VAL A 205 -7.34 7.89 4.92
CA VAL A 205 -5.91 8.24 4.77
C VAL A 205 -5.70 9.75 4.72
N PHE A 206 -6.65 10.49 4.15
CA PHE A 206 -6.60 11.94 4.06
C PHE A 206 -7.26 12.64 5.24
N GLU A 207 -8.18 11.99 5.95
CA GLU A 207 -8.68 12.49 7.24
C GLU A 207 -7.50 12.69 8.20
N ASP A 208 -6.68 11.67 8.40
CA ASP A 208 -5.49 11.78 9.26
C ASP A 208 -4.47 12.79 8.73
N LEU A 209 -4.35 12.91 7.41
CA LEU A 209 -3.40 13.83 6.78
C LEU A 209 -3.76 15.30 7.02
N PHE A 210 -5.03 15.64 6.82
CA PHE A 210 -5.51 17.01 6.91
C PHE A 210 -6.13 17.32 8.28
N ALA A 211 -6.20 16.37 9.20
CA ALA A 211 -6.66 16.60 10.56
C ALA A 211 -5.86 17.72 11.24
N ARG A 212 -6.58 18.61 11.95
CA ARG A 212 -5.94 19.58 12.83
C ARG A 212 -5.26 18.85 13.99
N LYS A 213 -4.03 19.26 14.32
CA LYS A 213 -3.21 18.62 15.37
C LYS A 213 -3.82 18.68 16.77
N ASP A 214 -4.55 19.74 17.09
CA ASP A 214 -5.02 20.03 18.45
C ASP A 214 -6.51 20.41 18.53
N GLU A 215 -7.27 20.27 17.42
CA GLU A 215 -8.68 20.69 17.33
C GLU A 215 -9.49 19.78 16.41
N PHE A 216 -10.82 19.88 16.47
CA PHE A 216 -11.71 19.26 15.48
C PHE A 216 -11.65 20.00 14.14
N GLY A 217 -11.81 19.25 13.04
CA GLY A 217 -11.83 19.77 11.67
C GLY A 217 -10.50 19.58 10.95
N THR A 218 -10.45 20.04 9.71
CA THR A 218 -9.25 19.93 8.86
C THR A 218 -8.53 21.25 8.66
N ALA A 219 -7.26 21.14 8.27
CA ALA A 219 -6.40 22.24 7.86
C ALA A 219 -5.62 21.84 6.60
N PRO A 220 -5.49 22.76 5.63
CA PRO A 220 -4.64 22.51 4.47
C PRO A 220 -3.17 22.40 4.89
N LEU A 221 -2.37 21.78 4.03
CA LEU A 221 -0.92 21.80 4.14
C LEU A 221 -0.41 23.25 4.01
N ASP A 222 0.48 23.63 4.92
CA ASP A 222 0.89 25.02 5.18
C ASP A 222 1.79 25.61 4.09
N SER A 223 2.53 24.78 3.36
CA SER A 223 3.52 25.23 2.37
C SER A 223 3.51 24.43 1.07
N ASP A 224 4.06 25.03 0.00
CA ASP A 224 4.29 24.33 -1.27
C ASP A 224 5.24 23.13 -1.09
N ASP A 225 6.16 23.19 -0.12
CA ASP A 225 7.06 22.09 0.20
C ASP A 225 6.30 20.89 0.77
N ASP A 226 5.31 21.13 1.63
CA ASP A 226 4.43 20.08 2.18
C ASP A 226 3.63 19.40 1.08
N VAL A 227 3.07 20.20 0.17
CA VAL A 227 2.32 19.68 -0.98
C VAL A 227 3.22 18.87 -1.90
N ASN A 228 4.47 19.31 -2.13
CA ASN A 228 5.44 18.56 -2.91
C ASN A 228 5.82 17.23 -2.24
N GLU A 229 5.79 17.16 -0.92
CA GLU A 229 6.12 15.96 -0.17
C GLU A 229 4.97 14.96 -0.14
N LEU A 230 3.73 15.43 -0.14
CA LEU A 230 2.57 14.61 -0.47
C LEU A 230 2.68 14.03 -1.89
N GLY A 231 3.10 14.85 -2.86
CA GLY A 231 3.41 14.36 -4.20
C GLY A 231 4.48 13.26 -4.20
N LYS A 232 5.56 13.42 -3.43
CA LYS A 232 6.58 12.36 -3.25
C LYS A 232 5.99 11.09 -2.62
N TRP A 233 5.10 11.22 -1.64
CA TRP A 233 4.40 10.09 -1.04
C TRP A 233 3.54 9.33 -2.05
N PHE A 234 2.81 10.04 -2.92
CA PHE A 234 2.02 9.43 -4.00
C PHE A 234 2.89 8.67 -4.99
N ARG A 235 3.97 9.29 -5.46
CA ARG A 235 4.84 8.65 -6.45
C ARG A 235 5.25 7.25 -5.99
N ARG A 236 5.66 7.13 -4.72
CA ARG A 236 6.08 5.88 -4.04
C ARG A 236 5.08 4.74 -4.16
N ARG A 237 3.79 5.05 -4.29
CA ARG A 237 2.67 4.10 -4.12
C ARG A 237 1.77 3.95 -5.36
N ILE A 238 1.70 4.96 -6.23
CA ILE A 238 0.68 5.08 -7.31
C ILE A 238 1.30 5.13 -8.71
N GLU A 239 2.63 4.97 -8.83
CA GLU A 239 3.37 4.91 -10.12
C GLU A 239 3.39 6.21 -10.96
N TRP A 240 2.67 7.23 -10.50
CA TRP A 240 2.64 8.54 -11.11
C TRP A 240 4.01 9.19 -11.27
N ASP A 241 4.10 10.01 -12.32
CA ASP A 241 5.21 10.91 -12.48
C ASP A 241 5.14 12.08 -11.49
N ARG A 242 6.17 12.92 -11.47
CA ARG A 242 6.22 14.09 -10.58
C ARG A 242 5.12 15.11 -10.87
N LYS A 243 4.74 15.28 -12.13
CA LYS A 243 3.79 16.30 -12.55
C LYS A 243 2.39 15.92 -12.10
N THR A 244 1.95 14.71 -12.40
CA THR A 244 0.66 14.15 -11.94
C THR A 244 0.59 14.17 -10.43
N ALA A 245 1.56 13.57 -9.73
CA ALA A 245 1.50 13.46 -8.28
C ALA A 245 1.42 14.82 -7.57
N ASN A 246 2.22 15.80 -8.02
CA ASN A 246 2.14 17.16 -7.48
C ASN A 246 0.86 17.90 -7.91
N GLY A 247 0.29 17.56 -9.07
CA GLY A 247 -1.00 18.08 -9.54
C GLY A 247 -2.14 17.64 -8.62
N VAL A 248 -2.24 16.34 -8.37
CA VAL A 248 -3.23 15.73 -7.47
C VAL A 248 -3.05 16.26 -6.04
N ALA A 249 -1.82 16.29 -5.50
CA ALA A 249 -1.55 16.84 -4.17
C ALA A 249 -2.03 18.30 -4.02
N ARG A 250 -1.79 19.15 -5.02
CA ARG A 250 -2.31 20.54 -5.04
C ARG A 250 -3.82 20.58 -5.17
N THR A 251 -4.44 19.66 -5.91
CA THR A 251 -5.90 19.60 -6.03
C THR A 251 -6.54 19.25 -4.69
N LEU A 252 -6.07 18.21 -4.02
CA LEU A 252 -6.54 17.83 -2.68
C LEU A 252 -6.38 18.98 -1.69
N ASN A 253 -5.18 19.57 -1.62
CA ASN A 253 -4.93 20.69 -0.70
C ASN A 253 -5.87 21.88 -0.99
N ARG A 254 -6.10 22.20 -2.26
CA ARG A 254 -7.05 23.26 -2.66
C ARG A 254 -8.50 22.95 -2.28
N ARG A 255 -8.91 21.68 -2.22
CA ARG A 255 -10.26 21.31 -1.77
C ARG A 255 -10.42 21.61 -0.28
N VAL A 256 -9.45 21.23 0.54
CA VAL A 256 -9.41 21.55 1.97
C VAL A 256 -9.37 23.07 2.23
N VAL A 257 -8.62 23.84 1.42
CA VAL A 257 -8.63 25.33 1.50
C VAL A 257 -10.02 25.91 1.23
N LYS A 258 -10.75 25.34 0.27
CA LYS A 258 -12.08 25.85 -0.13
C LYS A 258 -13.17 25.45 0.86
N ASP A 259 -13.03 24.28 1.45
CA ASP A 259 -14.00 23.71 2.37
C ASP A 259 -13.28 22.96 3.50
N GLY A 260 -13.26 23.57 4.68
CA GLY A 260 -12.64 23.00 5.88
C GLY A 260 -13.41 21.83 6.50
N SER A 261 -14.51 21.38 5.88
CA SER A 261 -15.16 20.10 6.19
C SER A 261 -14.69 18.95 5.29
N THR A 262 -13.93 19.25 4.22
CA THR A 262 -13.28 18.23 3.39
C THR A 262 -12.29 17.44 4.24
N PHE A 263 -12.43 16.12 4.25
CA PHE A 263 -11.69 15.16 5.08
C PHE A 263 -11.88 15.35 6.59
N ASP A 264 -12.95 16.03 7.05
CA ASP A 264 -13.29 16.07 8.48
C ASP A 264 -14.04 14.79 8.87
N PRO A 265 -13.50 13.96 9.80
CA PRO A 265 -14.18 12.74 10.25
C PRO A 265 -15.61 12.97 10.75
N SER A 266 -15.87 14.12 11.37
CA SER A 266 -17.19 14.47 11.90
C SER A 266 -18.23 14.72 10.80
N TYR A 267 -17.76 15.20 9.64
CA TYR A 267 -18.58 15.39 8.46
C TYR A 267 -18.75 14.08 7.70
N ALA A 268 -17.65 13.33 7.51
CA ALA A 268 -17.63 12.05 6.81
C ALA A 268 -18.63 11.05 7.39
N THR A 269 -18.61 10.83 8.71
CA THR A 269 -19.52 9.90 9.42
C THR A 269 -21.00 10.24 9.28
N ARG A 270 -21.35 11.51 9.02
CA ARG A 270 -22.74 11.97 8.85
C ARG A 270 -23.14 12.12 7.39
N HIS A 271 -22.22 11.86 6.45
CA HIS A 271 -22.47 12.06 5.05
C HIS A 271 -23.54 11.06 4.56
N PRO A 272 -24.54 11.50 3.75
CA PRO A 272 -25.60 10.62 3.25
C PRO A 272 -25.06 9.37 2.54
N LYS A 273 -23.92 9.51 1.85
CA LYS A 273 -23.24 8.40 1.16
C LYS A 273 -22.78 7.26 2.06
N ILE A 274 -22.51 7.51 3.35
CA ILE A 274 -22.19 6.43 4.29
C ILE A 274 -23.37 5.47 4.44
N ARG A 275 -24.60 6.00 4.45
CA ARG A 275 -25.81 5.17 4.54
C ARG A 275 -26.03 4.39 3.25
N GLU A 276 -25.80 5.00 2.10
CA GLU A 276 -25.88 4.33 0.79
C GLU A 276 -24.87 3.18 0.71
N ALA A 277 -23.61 3.45 1.04
CA ALA A 277 -22.56 2.44 1.11
C ALA A 277 -22.89 1.28 2.04
N ASN A 278 -23.45 1.55 3.22
CA ASN A 278 -23.92 0.53 4.16
C ASN A 278 -25.09 -0.31 3.62
N LEU A 279 -25.92 0.25 2.73
CA LEU A 279 -26.99 -0.51 2.09
C LEU A 279 -26.42 -1.42 1.01
N GLU A 280 -25.51 -0.91 0.19
CA GLU A 280 -24.84 -1.70 -0.85
C GLU A 280 -23.95 -2.81 -0.28
N ALA A 281 -23.34 -2.57 0.88
CA ALA A 281 -22.58 -3.60 1.60
C ALA A 281 -23.43 -4.87 1.85
N LYS A 282 -24.75 -4.76 2.05
CA LYS A 282 -25.63 -5.91 2.29
C LYS A 282 -25.83 -6.80 1.07
N ASN A 283 -25.47 -6.31 -0.11
CA ASN A 283 -25.53 -7.08 -1.35
C ASN A 283 -24.26 -7.93 -1.56
N LEU A 284 -23.22 -7.72 -0.75
CA LEU A 284 -21.98 -8.48 -0.78
C LEU A 284 -22.16 -9.87 -0.16
N LYS A 285 -21.44 -10.85 -0.69
CA LYS A 285 -21.46 -12.25 -0.24
C LYS A 285 -20.28 -12.53 0.69
N GLU A 286 -20.26 -11.85 1.83
CA GLU A 286 -19.15 -11.90 2.82
C GLU A 286 -18.79 -13.32 3.30
N ASN A 287 -19.74 -14.27 3.27
CA ASN A 287 -19.54 -15.65 3.69
C ASN A 287 -19.07 -16.58 2.56
N GLU A 288 -19.11 -16.12 1.30
CA GLU A 288 -18.70 -16.88 0.12
C GLU A 288 -17.33 -16.43 -0.39
N TYR A 289 -17.04 -15.11 -0.31
CA TYR A 289 -15.93 -14.47 -1.01
C TYR A 289 -15.10 -13.60 -0.05
N SER A 290 -13.78 -13.79 -0.06
CA SER A 290 -12.86 -13.06 0.83
C SER A 290 -12.77 -11.58 0.49
N ILE A 291 -12.92 -11.21 -0.79
CA ILE A 291 -12.91 -9.81 -1.23
C ILE A 291 -14.20 -9.12 -0.78
N ASP A 292 -15.35 -9.77 -0.96
CA ASP A 292 -16.64 -9.28 -0.44
C ASP A 292 -16.61 -9.10 1.07
N SER A 293 -16.00 -10.04 1.80
CA SER A 293 -15.82 -9.93 3.25
C SER A 293 -15.02 -8.68 3.64
N ARG A 294 -13.91 -8.41 2.93
CA ARG A 294 -13.09 -7.20 3.15
C ARG A 294 -13.86 -5.92 2.80
N TYR A 295 -14.58 -5.91 1.69
CA TYR A 295 -15.40 -4.75 1.28
C TYR A 295 -16.53 -4.49 2.27
N TYR A 296 -17.21 -5.54 2.72
CA TYR A 296 -18.25 -5.44 3.74
C TYR A 296 -17.70 -4.83 5.03
N ALA A 297 -16.56 -5.34 5.52
CA ALA A 297 -15.90 -4.81 6.71
C ALA A 297 -15.61 -3.31 6.55
N TRP A 298 -14.98 -2.91 5.44
CA TRP A 298 -14.68 -1.50 5.19
C TRP A 298 -15.91 -0.60 5.09
N LEU A 299 -16.97 -1.01 4.38
CA LEU A 299 -18.16 -0.18 4.22
C LEU A 299 -18.96 -0.06 5.53
N THR A 300 -18.89 -1.07 6.40
CA THR A 300 -19.66 -1.09 7.66
C THR A 300 -18.90 -0.52 8.86
N GLU A 301 -17.58 -0.68 8.92
CA GLU A 301 -16.71 -0.08 9.95
C GLU A 301 -16.65 1.44 9.85
N VAL A 302 -17.03 2.06 8.72
CA VAL A 302 -17.14 3.53 8.58
C VAL A 302 -18.29 4.12 9.39
N SER A 303 -19.21 3.28 9.87
CA SER A 303 -20.38 3.73 10.64
C SER A 303 -20.31 3.49 12.16
N GLN A 304 -19.18 2.99 12.66
CA GLN A 304 -18.93 2.79 14.10
C GLN A 304 -17.99 3.86 14.66
#